data_AF-A0A7C9RFF1-F1
#
_entry.id   AF-A0A7C9RFF1-F1
#
_cell.length_a   1.000
_cell.length_b   1.000
_cell.length_c   1.000
_cell.angle_alpha   90.00
_cell.angle_beta   90.00
_cell.angle_gamma   90.00
#
_symmetry.space_group_name_H-M   'P 1'
#
loop_
_entity.id
_entity.type
_entity.pdbx_description
1 polymer ?
#
loop_
_entity_poly.entity_id
_entity_poly.type
_entity_poly.pdbx_seq_one_letter_code
_entity_poly.pdbx_strand_id
1 'polypeptide(L)'
;MYRIVSTEASKVPAITLGFWVIKIFATTLGEVGGNAVTLTLGLGYLIGTAIFATVLIAAVSAQIRAKRFQPFLYWAAITATTLAGTTLADLVDRSLGIGYLGGSLSLFTMVMATLGLWYWSLGSVSVETVTSPKVEAFYWATIM
;
A
#
# COMPACT_ATOMS: atom_id res chain seq x y z
N MET A 1 -20.42 -23.23 -11.89
CA MET A 1 -19.33 -23.23 -12.88
C MET A 1 -18.27 -22.24 -12.41
N TYR A 2 -17.27 -22.71 -11.66
CA TYR A 2 -16.18 -21.88 -11.15
C TYR A 2 -15.25 -21.57 -12.32
N ARG A 3 -15.14 -20.30 -12.71
CA ARG A 3 -14.21 -19.87 -13.76
C ARG A 3 -12.81 -19.91 -13.14
N ILE A 4 -12.06 -20.98 -13.41
CA ILE A 4 -10.62 -20.99 -13.17
C ILE A 4 -10.04 -19.89 -14.07
N VAL A 5 -9.68 -18.76 -13.46
CA VAL A 5 -8.90 -17.72 -14.14
C VAL A 5 -7.57 -18.35 -14.49
N SER A 6 -7.27 -18.48 -15.78
CA SER A 6 -6.00 -19.02 -16.24
C SER A 6 -4.85 -18.19 -15.68
N THR A 7 -3.87 -18.86 -15.09
CA THR A 7 -2.70 -18.27 -14.42
C THR A 7 -1.84 -17.39 -15.35
N GLU A 8 -2.04 -17.49 -16.66
CA GLU A 8 -1.28 -16.79 -17.71
C GLU A 8 -1.57 -15.29 -17.83
N ALA A 9 -2.63 -14.77 -17.18
CA ALA A 9 -3.02 -13.36 -17.24
C ALA A 9 -2.71 -12.55 -15.96
N SER A 10 -2.12 -13.18 -14.94
CA SER A 10 -1.82 -12.49 -13.67
C SER A 10 -0.72 -11.45 -13.86
N LYS A 11 -0.92 -10.23 -13.34
CA LYS A 11 0.12 -9.17 -13.25
C LYS A 11 0.87 -9.20 -11.90
N VAL A 12 0.71 -10.26 -11.11
CA VAL A 12 1.34 -10.40 -9.79
C VAL A 12 2.14 -11.70 -9.70
N PRO A 13 3.25 -11.74 -8.93
CA PRO A 13 4.07 -12.93 -8.78
C PRO A 13 3.31 -14.07 -8.09
N ALA A 14 3.71 -15.30 -8.37
CA ALA A 14 3.28 -16.46 -7.59
C ALA A 14 3.79 -16.35 -6.14
N ILE A 15 2.93 -16.68 -5.17
CA ILE A 15 3.23 -16.64 -3.73
C ILE A 15 4.12 -17.83 -3.36
N THR A 16 5.39 -17.75 -3.74
CA THR A 16 6.43 -18.74 -3.46
C THR A 16 7.29 -18.31 -2.27
N LEU A 17 8.22 -19.16 -1.84
CA LEU A 17 9.22 -18.75 -0.83
C LEU A 17 10.00 -17.49 -1.29
N GLY A 18 10.38 -17.43 -2.56
CA GLY A 18 11.10 -16.27 -3.12
C GLY A 18 10.28 -14.97 -3.06
N PHE A 19 8.95 -15.06 -3.21
CA PHE A 19 8.07 -13.90 -3.02
C PHE A 19 8.19 -13.34 -1.61
N TRP A 20 8.13 -14.19 -0.58
CA TRP A 20 8.24 -13.76 0.81
C TRP A 20 9.61 -13.17 1.13
N VAL A 21 10.68 -13.78 0.62
CA VAL A 21 12.04 -13.28 0.78
C VAL A 21 12.19 -11.87 0.20
N ILE A 22 11.77 -11.65 -1.05
CA ILE A 22 11.87 -10.32 -1.69
C ILE A 22 10.97 -9.32 -0.97
N LYS A 23 9.77 -9.73 -0.53
CA LYS A 23 8.86 -8.85 0.22
C LYS A 23 9.48 -8.35 1.52
N ILE A 24 10.15 -9.22 2.28
CA ILE A 24 10.86 -8.83 3.50
C ILE A 24 11.92 -7.80 3.16
N PHE A 25 12.77 -8.05 2.16
CA PHE A 25 13.78 -7.09 1.72
C PHE A 25 13.17 -5.74 1.31
N ALA A 26 12.07 -5.75 0.54
CA ALA A 26 11.39 -4.53 0.13
C ALA A 26 10.88 -3.73 1.33
N THR A 27 10.24 -4.39 2.31
CA THR A 27 9.75 -3.71 3.53
C THR A 27 10.87 -3.19 4.42
N THR A 28 11.96 -3.95 4.57
CA THR A 28 13.15 -3.50 5.32
C THR A 28 13.83 -2.33 4.63
N LEU A 29 13.92 -2.37 3.29
CA LEU A 29 14.45 -1.28 2.48
C LEU A 29 13.55 -0.03 2.57
N GLY A 30 12.23 -0.20 2.65
CA GLY A 30 11.30 0.90 2.89
C GLY A 30 11.64 1.67 4.17
N GLU A 31 11.81 0.95 5.28
CA GLU A 31 12.13 1.56 6.57
C GLU A 31 13.52 2.19 6.58
N VAL A 32 14.55 1.41 6.23
CA VAL A 32 15.95 1.88 6.30
C VAL A 32 16.22 2.95 5.25
N GLY A 33 15.70 2.79 4.03
CA GLY A 33 15.86 3.73 2.93
C GLY A 33 15.07 5.03 3.15
N GLY A 34 13.86 4.93 3.71
CA GLY A 34 13.08 6.09 4.13
C GLY A 34 13.86 6.94 5.13
N ASN A 35 14.34 6.30 6.21
CA ASN A 35 15.17 6.92 7.24
C ASN A 35 16.50 7.47 6.70
N ALA A 36 17.13 6.80 5.73
CA ALA A 36 18.35 7.31 5.11
C ALA A 36 18.11 8.67 4.44
N VAL A 37 17.00 8.83 3.72
CA VAL A 37 16.67 10.09 3.04
C VAL A 37 16.17 11.16 4.00
N THR A 38 15.31 10.81 4.96
CA THR A 38 14.70 11.80 5.85
C THR A 38 15.62 12.22 6.99
N LEU A 39 16.32 11.26 7.60
CA LEU A 39 17.16 11.47 8.79
C LEU A 39 18.63 11.59 8.41
N THR A 40 19.21 10.61 7.72
CA THR A 40 20.66 10.60 7.47
C THR A 40 21.10 11.68 6.50
N LEU A 41 20.35 11.90 5.41
CA LEU A 41 20.59 13.02 4.48
C LEU A 41 19.99 14.34 4.99
N GLY A 42 19.21 14.32 6.08
CA GLY A 42 18.64 15.51 6.71
C GLY A 42 17.59 16.24 5.89
N LEU A 43 16.95 15.59 4.90
CA LEU A 43 15.92 16.24 4.07
C LEU A 43 14.58 16.44 4.82
N GLY A 44 14.39 15.72 5.94
CA GLY A 44 13.15 15.76 6.71
C GLY A 44 12.00 14.99 6.05
N TYR A 45 10.97 14.71 6.85
CA TYR A 45 9.87 13.82 6.43
C TYR A 45 8.98 14.41 5.33
N LEU A 46 8.79 15.73 5.29
CA LEU A 46 7.95 16.36 4.27
C LEU A 46 8.55 16.20 2.87
N ILE A 47 9.82 16.57 2.72
CA ILE A 47 10.54 16.45 1.44
C ILE A 47 10.74 14.98 1.09
N GLY A 48 11.17 14.14 2.04
CA GLY A 48 11.32 12.70 1.79
C GLY A 48 10.01 12.04 1.34
N THR A 49 8.90 12.36 1.98
CA THR A 49 7.57 11.88 1.57
C THR A 49 7.21 12.35 0.16
N ALA A 50 7.44 13.62 -0.17
CA ALA A 50 7.16 14.14 -1.51
C ALA A 50 7.99 13.42 -2.60
N ILE A 51 9.27 13.14 -2.32
CA ILE A 51 10.15 12.39 -3.23
C ILE A 51 9.60 10.97 -3.44
N PHE A 52 9.37 10.23 -2.37
CA PHE A 52 8.92 8.85 -2.49
C PHE A 52 7.49 8.72 -3.02
N ALA A 53 6.60 9.66 -2.70
CA ALA A 53 5.27 9.73 -3.29
C ALA A 53 5.34 9.95 -4.81
N THR A 54 6.25 10.80 -5.27
CA THR A 54 6.46 11.02 -6.72
C THR A 54 6.94 9.73 -7.40
N VAL A 55 7.93 9.05 -6.80
CA VAL A 55 8.42 7.76 -7.30
C VAL A 55 7.32 6.71 -7.30
N LEU A 56 6.51 6.64 -6.24
CA LEU A 56 5.38 5.74 -6.13
C LEU A 56 4.34 5.99 -7.23
N ILE A 57 3.93 7.24 -7.44
CA ILE A 57 2.97 7.61 -8.50
C ILE A 57 3.50 7.19 -9.86
N ALA A 58 4.79 7.42 -10.14
CA ALA A 58 5.42 6.99 -11.40
C ALA A 58 5.43 5.46 -11.55
N ALA A 59 5.83 4.73 -10.51
CA ALA A 59 5.90 3.26 -10.51
C ALA A 59 4.52 2.61 -10.67
N VAL A 60 3.52 3.08 -9.91
CA VAL A 60 2.14 2.60 -10.01
C VAL A 60 1.55 2.92 -11.37
N SER A 61 1.78 4.13 -11.91
CA SER A 61 1.31 4.49 -13.24
C SER A 61 1.91 3.59 -14.33
N ALA A 62 3.20 3.27 -14.24
CA ALA A 62 3.86 2.33 -15.14
C ALA A 62 3.30 0.91 -15.00
N GLN A 63 3.08 0.45 -13.76
CA GLN A 63 2.52 -0.86 -13.45
C GLN A 63 1.08 -1.04 -13.98
N ILE A 64 0.24 -0.01 -13.85
CA ILE A 64 -1.14 -0.02 -14.38
C ILE A 64 -1.11 -0.14 -15.91
N ARG A 65 -0.21 0.62 -16.57
CA ARG A 65 -0.05 0.61 -18.04
C ARG A 65 0.55 -0.69 -18.58
N ALA A 66 1.30 -1.44 -17.77
CA ALA A 66 1.90 -2.69 -18.19
C ALA A 66 0.84 -3.72 -18.58
N LYS A 67 0.94 -4.30 -19.78
CA LYS A 67 -0.05 -5.27 -20.31
C LYS A 67 0.14 -6.70 -19.79
N ARG A 68 1.30 -7.00 -19.20
CA ARG A 68 1.70 -8.32 -18.68
C ARG A 68 2.48 -8.14 -17.38
N PHE A 69 2.66 -9.21 -16.62
CA PHE A 69 3.50 -9.18 -15.42
C PHE A 69 4.93 -8.74 -15.76
N GLN A 70 5.38 -7.69 -15.09
CA GLN A 70 6.75 -7.18 -15.17
C GLN A 70 7.34 -7.23 -13.76
N PRO A 71 8.17 -8.24 -13.44
CA PRO A 71 8.67 -8.46 -12.08
C PRO A 71 9.37 -7.23 -11.50
N PHE A 72 10.19 -6.54 -12.30
CA PHE A 72 10.90 -5.34 -11.86
C PHE A 72 9.95 -4.18 -11.54
N LEU A 73 8.93 -3.93 -12.38
CA LEU A 73 7.95 -2.87 -12.12
C LEU A 73 7.09 -3.20 -10.90
N TYR A 74 6.71 -4.46 -10.72
CA TYR A 74 5.98 -4.91 -9.54
C TYR A 74 6.77 -4.65 -8.26
N TRP A 75 8.02 -5.13 -8.18
CA TRP A 75 8.84 -4.96 -6.99
C TRP A 75 9.28 -3.51 -6.77
N ALA A 76 9.47 -2.73 -7.83
CA ALA A 76 9.70 -1.29 -7.73
C ALA A 76 8.49 -0.57 -7.12
N ALA A 77 7.27 -0.89 -7.58
CA ALA A 77 6.05 -0.34 -7.00
C ALA A 77 5.90 -0.72 -5.53
N ILE A 78 6.11 -2.00 -5.16
CA ILE A 78 6.07 -2.43 -3.75
C ILE A 78 7.10 -1.68 -2.90
N THR A 79 8.33 -1.56 -3.38
CA THR A 79 9.40 -0.85 -2.67
C THR A 79 9.08 0.64 -2.52
N ALA A 80 8.57 1.28 -3.58
CA ALA A 80 8.15 2.67 -3.54
C ALA A 80 6.99 2.89 -2.56
N THR A 81 6.03 1.95 -2.49
CA THR A 81 4.92 1.99 -1.52
C THR A 81 5.46 1.92 -0.09
N THR A 82 6.41 1.03 0.19
CA THR A 82 6.98 0.91 1.53
C THR A 82 7.80 2.14 1.93
N LEU A 83 8.59 2.70 1.00
CA LEU A 83 9.34 3.95 1.24
C LEU A 83 8.41 5.13 1.53
N ALA A 84 7.42 5.35 0.67
CA ALA A 84 6.46 6.44 0.82
C ALA A 84 5.61 6.27 2.10
N GLY A 85 5.19 5.03 2.39
CA GLY A 85 4.41 4.68 3.57
C GLY A 85 5.15 4.99 4.87
N THR A 86 6.41 4.53 5.01
CA THR A 86 7.24 4.84 6.18
C THR A 86 7.39 6.35 6.36
N THR A 87 7.81 7.07 5.32
CA THR A 87 8.06 8.51 5.48
C THR A 87 6.80 9.32 5.75
N LEU A 88 5.65 8.89 5.19
CA LEU A 88 4.36 9.52 5.46
C LEU A 88 3.89 9.23 6.89
N ALA A 89 4.02 8.00 7.37
CA ALA A 89 3.68 7.64 8.75
C ALA A 89 4.52 8.47 9.73
N ASP A 90 5.84 8.56 9.52
CA ASP A 90 6.71 9.37 10.37
C ASP A 90 6.45 10.88 10.21
N LEU A 91 6.04 11.36 9.02
CA LEU A 91 5.61 12.74 8.85
C LEU A 91 4.43 13.05 9.79
N VAL A 92 3.42 12.17 9.81
CA VAL A 92 2.22 12.30 10.63
C VAL A 92 2.55 12.15 12.12
N ASP A 93 3.26 11.09 12.49
CA ASP A 93 3.49 10.76 13.89
C ASP A 93 4.53 11.69 14.52
N ARG A 94 5.63 11.98 13.81
CA ARG A 94 6.76 12.73 14.37
C ARG A 94 6.68 14.22 14.05
N SER A 95 6.42 14.60 12.80
CA SER A 95 6.49 16.02 12.39
C SER A 95 5.20 16.78 12.68
N LEU A 96 4.04 16.17 12.48
CA LEU A 96 2.74 16.76 12.87
C LEU A 96 2.46 16.58 14.37
N GLY A 97 3.28 15.81 15.09
CA GLY A 97 3.19 15.65 16.54
C GLY A 97 2.00 14.82 17.00
N ILE A 98 1.36 14.07 16.11
CA ILE A 98 0.22 13.20 16.45
C ILE A 98 0.68 12.02 17.32
N GLY A 99 1.93 11.60 17.16
CA GLY A 99 2.54 10.47 17.86
C GLY A 99 1.99 9.12 17.40
N TYR A 100 2.76 8.05 17.63
CA TYR A 100 2.39 6.70 17.20
C TYR A 100 1.01 6.23 17.66
N LEU A 101 0.62 6.59 18.90
CA LEU A 101 -0.70 6.27 19.41
C LEU A 101 -1.80 7.01 18.64
N GLY A 102 -1.61 8.31 18.39
CA GLY A 102 -2.58 9.12 17.66
C GLY A 102 -2.67 8.71 16.19
N GLY A 103 -1.55 8.39 15.53
CA GLY A 103 -1.54 7.86 14.17
C GLY A 103 -2.25 6.52 14.07
N SER A 104 -1.95 5.60 15.00
CA SER A 104 -2.63 4.29 15.08
C SER A 104 -4.13 4.43 15.32
N LEU A 105 -4.55 5.31 16.23
CA LEU A 105 -5.97 5.58 16.51
C LEU A 105 -6.67 6.23 15.30
N SER A 106 -5.95 7.07 14.55
CA SER A 106 -6.48 7.70 13.33
C SER A 106 -6.74 6.64 12.25
N LEU A 107 -5.77 5.76 11.99
CA LEU A 107 -5.95 4.63 11.07
C LEU A 107 -7.06 3.69 11.53
N PHE A 108 -7.09 3.35 12.82
CA PHE A 108 -8.15 2.52 13.39
C PHE A 108 -9.53 3.15 13.17
N THR A 109 -9.66 4.47 13.39
CA THR A 109 -10.90 5.21 13.20
C THR A 109 -11.32 5.23 11.73
N MET A 110 -10.37 5.42 10.80
CA MET A 110 -10.64 5.38 9.35
C MET A 110 -11.13 4.01 8.89
N VAL A 111 -10.51 2.93 9.39
CA VAL A 111 -10.95 1.56 9.11
C VAL A 111 -12.36 1.32 9.67
N MET A 112 -12.61 1.66 10.92
CA MET A 112 -13.93 1.50 11.54
C MET A 112 -15.01 2.32 10.83
N ALA A 113 -14.70 3.55 10.41
CA ALA A 113 -15.60 4.36 9.61
C ALA A 113 -15.90 3.72 8.25
N THR A 114 -14.88 3.19 7.57
CA THR A 114 -15.05 2.51 6.28
C THR A 114 -15.92 1.26 6.40
N LEU A 115 -15.68 0.42 7.42
CA LEU A 115 -16.48 -0.77 7.72
C LEU A 115 -17.93 -0.41 8.08
N GLY A 116 -18.13 0.64 8.88
CA GLY A 116 -19.46 1.14 9.23
C GLY A 116 -20.23 1.65 8.02
N LEU A 117 -19.59 2.44 7.14
CA LEU A 117 -20.16 2.93 5.90
C LEU A 117 -20.47 1.80 4.92
N TRP A 118 -19.62 0.77 4.85
CA TRP A 118 -19.87 -0.44 4.07
C TRP A 118 -21.13 -1.14 4.59
N TYR A 119 -21.19 -1.47 5.88
CA TYR A 119 -22.34 -2.13 6.48
C TYR A 119 -23.63 -1.34 6.26
N TRP A 120 -23.61 -0.02 6.45
CA TRP A 120 -24.78 0.81 6.25
C TRP A 120 -25.22 0.86 4.78
N SER A 121 -24.27 0.86 3.85
CA SER A 121 -24.55 0.94 2.41
C SER A 121 -25.03 -0.37 1.79
N LEU A 122 -24.63 -1.52 2.34
CA LEU A 122 -24.77 -2.84 1.71
C LEU A 122 -25.33 -3.93 2.63
N GLY A 123 -25.62 -3.61 3.90
CA GLY A 123 -26.24 -4.50 4.88
C GLY A 123 -25.34 -5.63 5.40
N SER A 124 -24.12 -5.79 4.86
CA SER A 124 -23.15 -6.76 5.32
C SER A 124 -21.72 -6.33 4.96
N VAL A 125 -20.77 -6.72 5.81
CA VAL A 125 -19.34 -6.67 5.52
C VAL A 125 -18.90 -8.10 5.28
N SER A 126 -18.83 -8.51 4.02
CA SER A 126 -18.36 -9.85 3.64
C SER A 126 -17.36 -9.74 2.50
N VAL A 127 -16.18 -10.33 2.70
CA VAL A 127 -15.14 -10.41 1.67
C VAL A 127 -15.52 -11.39 0.56
N GLU A 128 -16.41 -12.34 0.85
CA GLU A 128 -16.88 -13.33 -0.12
C GLU A 128 -17.82 -12.74 -1.18
N THR A 129 -18.38 -11.56 -0.93
CA THR A 129 -19.38 -10.91 -1.81
C THR A 129 -18.82 -9.76 -2.65
N VAL A 130 -17.49 -9.61 -2.70
CA VAL A 130 -16.77 -8.60 -3.50
C VAL A 130 -16.94 -8.90 -5.00
N THR A 131 -18.08 -8.50 -5.53
CA THR A 131 -18.54 -8.84 -6.90
C THR A 131 -19.04 -7.62 -7.68
N SER A 132 -19.15 -6.46 -7.04
CA SER A 132 -19.61 -5.22 -7.67
C SER A 132 -18.63 -4.07 -7.41
N PRO A 133 -18.55 -3.06 -8.30
CA PRO A 133 -17.62 -1.94 -8.14
C PRO A 133 -17.76 -1.20 -6.81
N LYS A 134 -18.99 -1.15 -6.25
CA LYS A 134 -19.25 -0.51 -4.96
C LYS A 134 -18.67 -1.29 -3.79
N VAL A 135 -18.74 -2.62 -3.82
CA VAL A 135 -18.16 -3.49 -2.78
C VAL A 135 -16.63 -3.49 -2.90
N GLU A 136 -16.10 -3.52 -4.12
CA GLU A 136 -14.66 -3.41 -4.38
C GLU A 136 -14.08 -2.11 -3.82
N ALA A 137 -14.77 -0.96 -3.98
CA ALA A 137 -14.33 0.30 -3.43
C ALA A 137 -14.19 0.27 -1.90
N PHE A 138 -15.19 -0.28 -1.18
CA PHE A 138 -15.11 -0.43 0.28
C PHE A 138 -14.02 -1.42 0.71
N TYR A 139 -13.86 -2.52 -0.02
CA TYR A 139 -12.81 -3.50 0.22
C TYR A 139 -11.42 -2.86 0.10
N TRP A 140 -11.15 -2.12 -0.99
CA TRP A 140 -9.88 -1.44 -1.20
C TRP A 140 -9.64 -0.33 -0.17
N ALA A 141 -10.67 0.45 0.18
CA ALA A 141 -10.57 1.49 1.21
C ALA A 141 -10.28 0.94 2.61
N THR A 142 -10.61 -0.32 2.89
CA THR A 142 -10.35 -0.95 4.19
C THR A 142 -8.91 -1.47 4.30
N ILE A 143 -8.30 -1.86 3.18
CA ILE A 143 -6.97 -2.48 3.14
C ILE A 143 -5.84 -1.46 3.00
N MET A 144 -6.13 -0.31 2.39
CA MET A 144 -5.19 0.79 2.19
C MET A 144 -5.07 1.65 3.44
#